data_AF-A0A761XFD7-F1
#
_entry.id   AF-A0A761XFD7-F1
#
_cell.length_a   1.000
_cell.length_b   1.000
_cell.length_c   1.000
_cell.angle_alpha   90.00
_cell.angle_beta   90.00
_cell.angle_gamma   90.00
#
_symmetry.space_group_name_H-M   'P 1'
#
loop_
_entity.id
_entity.type
_entity.pdbx_description
1 polymer ?
#
loop_
_entity_poly.entity_id
_entity_poly.type
_entity_poly.pdbx_seq_one_letter_code
_entity_poly.pdbx_strand_id
1 'polypeptide(L)' 'MTVRDENYFTEKYGLTRTHSDVLAAAKVVAPGRTLDLGCGNGRNSLYLAANGYDVTAWDKNPASMANLERIKAA' A
#
# COMPACT_ATOMS: atom_id res chain seq x y z
N MET A 1 -6.77 -11.48 -12.06
CA MET A 1 -5.82 -10.61 -11.35
C MET A 1 -5.83 -11.06 -9.90
N THR A 2 -4.70 -11.51 -9.36
CA THR A 2 -4.66 -12.14 -8.03
C THR A 2 -4.74 -11.05 -6.96
N VAL A 3 -5.88 -11.01 -6.24
CA VAL A 3 -6.09 -10.16 -5.06
C VAL A 3 -4.97 -10.42 -4.04
N ARG A 4 -4.37 -9.37 -3.50
CA ARG A 4 -3.36 -9.46 -2.43
C ARG A 4 -4.04 -9.15 -1.10
N ASP A 5 -4.05 -10.12 -0.19
CA ASP A 5 -4.59 -9.93 1.15
C ASP A 5 -3.72 -8.99 2.00
N GLU A 6 -4.14 -8.76 3.23
CA GLU A 6 -3.45 -7.85 4.14
C GLU A 6 -2.11 -8.35 4.67
N ASN A 7 -1.79 -9.63 4.48
CA ASN A 7 -0.57 -10.26 4.96
C ASN A 7 0.50 -10.36 3.88
N TYR A 8 0.12 -10.33 2.59
CA TYR A 8 1.04 -10.49 1.46
C TYR A 8 2.31 -9.63 1.57
N PHE A 9 2.16 -8.31 1.78
CA PHE A 9 3.31 -7.40 1.85
C PHE A 9 4.06 -7.49 3.17
N THR A 10 3.40 -7.95 4.23
CA THR A 10 4.03 -8.23 5.52
C THR A 10 4.93 -9.44 5.43
N GLU A 11 4.43 -10.55 4.89
CA GLU A 11 5.17 -11.81 4.79
C GLU A 11 6.27 -11.72 3.74
N LYS A 12 5.99 -11.12 2.57
CA LYS A 12 6.96 -11.09 1.46
C LYS A 12 8.05 -10.04 1.63
N TYR A 13 7.75 -8.90 2.26
CA TYR A 13 8.68 -7.76 2.34
C TYR A 13 8.95 -7.25 3.76
N GLY A 14 8.42 -7.91 4.79
CA GLY A 14 8.66 -7.53 6.18
C GLY A 14 7.99 -6.21 6.60
N LEU A 15 6.99 -5.74 5.85
CA LEU A 15 6.27 -4.53 6.22
C LEU A 15 5.34 -4.78 7.42
N THR A 16 5.13 -3.75 8.26
CA THR A 16 4.03 -3.81 9.22
C THR A 16 2.71 -4.04 8.49
N ARG A 17 1.84 -4.88 9.05
CA ARG A 17 0.51 -5.19 8.49
C ARG A 17 -0.24 -3.92 8.11
N THR A 18 -0.98 -4.02 6.99
CA THR A 18 -1.88 -2.97 6.50
C THR A 18 -2.74 -2.44 7.65
N HIS A 19 -2.88 -1.12 7.73
CA HIS A 19 -3.59 -0.50 8.85
C HIS A 19 -5.05 -1.00 8.90
N SER A 20 -5.55 -1.32 10.10
CA SER A 20 -6.89 -1.89 10.28
C SER A 20 -7.99 -1.03 9.67
N ASP A 21 -7.89 0.29 9.84
CA ASP A 21 -8.89 1.22 9.29
C ASP A 21 -8.84 1.30 7.75
N VAL A 22 -7.67 1.06 7.13
CA VAL A 22 -7.56 0.96 5.67
C VAL A 22 -8.24 -0.31 5.18
N LEU A 23 -8.08 -1.43 5.89
CA LEU A 23 -8.79 -2.68 5.59
C LEU A 23 -10.30 -2.54 5.76
N ALA A 24 -10.74 -1.81 6.78
CA ALA A 24 -12.16 -1.54 6.99
C ALA A 24 -12.72 -0.60 5.91
N ALA A 25 -12.00 0.48 5.58
CA ALA A 25 -12.40 1.43 4.56
C ALA A 25 -12.53 0.79 3.17
N ALA A 26 -11.60 -0.10 2.81
CA ALA A 26 -11.60 -0.76 1.51
C ALA A 26 -12.81 -1.69 1.26
N LYS A 27 -13.60 -2.00 2.30
CA LYS A 27 -14.86 -2.76 2.17
C LYS A 27 -16.04 -1.90 1.72
N VAL A 28 -15.97 -0.59 1.91
CA VAL A 28 -17.08 0.35 1.64
C VAL A 28 -16.70 1.45 0.65
N VAL A 29 -15.42 1.76 0.53
CA VAL A 29 -14.87 2.65 -0.49
C VAL A 29 -14.49 1.78 -1.69
N ALA A 30 -15.07 2.08 -2.85
CA ALA A 30 -14.71 1.38 -4.09
C ALA A 30 -13.32 1.84 -4.58
N PRO A 31 -12.58 0.99 -5.31
CA PRO A 31 -11.30 1.39 -5.91
C PRO A 31 -11.42 2.64 -6.78
N GLY A 32 -10.45 3.55 -6.63
CA GLY A 32 -10.40 4.82 -7.35
C GLY A 32 -9.08 5.55 -7.14
N ARG A 33 -9.01 6.80 -7.63
CA ARG A 33 -7.84 7.67 -7.42
C ARG A 33 -7.67 7.96 -5.94
N THR A 34 -6.49 7.63 -5.41
CA THR A 34 -6.18 7.63 -3.99
C THR A 34 -4.88 8.38 -3.74
N LEU A 35 -4.85 9.19 -2.68
CA LEU A 35 -3.65 9.88 -2.22
C LEU A 35 -3.31 9.40 -0.80
N ASP A 36 -2.15 8.76 -0.63
CA ASP A 36 -1.61 8.32 0.66
C ASP A 36 -0.54 9.34 1.11
N LEU A 37 -0.88 10.17 2.10
CA LEU A 37 -0.03 11.24 2.63
C LEU A 37 0.74 10.76 3.86
N GLY A 38 2.06 10.70 3.77
CA GLY A 38 2.92 10.09 4.78
C GLY A 38 2.90 8.56 4.66
N CYS A 39 3.11 8.04 3.45
CA CYS A 39 2.94 6.63 3.14
C CYS A 39 3.99 5.72 3.81
N GLY A 40 5.10 6.28 4.31
CA GLY A 40 6.24 5.54 4.84
C GLY A 40 6.76 4.52 3.82
N ASN A 41 7.03 3.29 4.26
CA ASN A 41 7.41 2.17 3.38
C ASN A 41 6.24 1.62 2.53
N GLY A 42 5.06 2.24 2.60
CA GLY A 42 3.95 2.00 1.67
C GLY A 42 3.07 0.79 1.98
N ARG A 43 2.98 0.31 3.23
CA ARG A 43 2.11 -0.82 3.60
C ARG A 43 0.65 -0.67 3.11
N ASN A 44 0.12 0.55 3.19
CA ASN A 44 -1.24 0.87 2.77
C ASN A 44 -1.29 1.09 1.26
N SER A 45 -0.38 1.94 0.73
CA SER A 45 -0.27 2.22 -0.70
C SER A 45 -0.16 0.95 -1.56
N LEU A 46 0.72 0.02 -1.19
CA LEU A 46 0.92 -1.24 -1.90
C LEU A 46 -0.31 -2.15 -1.84
N TYR A 47 -0.93 -2.26 -0.65
CA TYR A 47 -2.16 -3.01 -0.48
C TYR A 47 -3.28 -2.45 -1.37
N LEU A 48 -3.53 -1.14 -1.32
CA LEU A 48 -4.58 -0.50 -2.10
C LEU A 48 -4.30 -0.64 -3.61
N ALA A 49 -3.08 -0.36 -4.06
CA ALA A 49 -2.70 -0.49 -5.48
C ALA A 49 -2.88 -1.92 -6.00
N ALA A 50 -2.47 -2.92 -5.21
CA ALA A 50 -2.64 -4.33 -5.56
C ALA A 50 -4.11 -4.78 -5.61
N ASN A 51 -5.01 -4.02 -4.99
CA ASN A 51 -6.44 -4.25 -4.94
C ASN A 51 -7.24 -3.29 -5.85
N GLY A 52 -6.58 -2.70 -6.86
CA GLY A 52 -7.23 -1.99 -7.96
C GLY A 52 -7.39 -0.49 -7.76
N TYR A 53 -6.85 0.08 -6.68
CA TYR A 53 -6.83 1.53 -6.50
C TYR A 53 -5.72 2.15 -7.34
N ASP A 54 -5.95 3.36 -7.86
CA ASP A 54 -4.93 4.17 -8.52
C ASP A 54 -4.27 5.07 -7.47
N VAL A 55 -3.14 4.64 -6.93
CA VAL A 55 -2.53 5.24 -5.74
C VAL A 55 -1.39 6.18 -6.10
N THR A 56 -1.49 7.43 -5.66
CA THR A 56 -0.38 8.35 -5.50
C THR A 56 0.08 8.33 -4.04
N ALA A 57 1.36 8.07 -3.79
CA ALA A 57 1.91 7.91 -2.45
C ALA A 57 3.03 8.93 -2.21
N TRP A 58 2.92 9.74 -1.14
CA TRP A 58 3.92 10.76 -0.80
C TRP A 58 4.49 10.50 0.59
N ASP A 59 5.80 10.60 0.71
CA ASP A 59 6.50 10.65 1.98
C ASP A 59 7.71 11.59 1.88
N LYS A 60 8.09 12.19 3.00
CA LYS A 60 9.29 13.04 3.05
C LYS A 60 10.59 12.25 3.09
N ASN A 61 10.53 10.97 3.51
CA ASN A 61 11.70 10.13 3.72
C ASN A 61 12.12 9.45 2.40
N PRO A 62 13.27 9.84 1.80
CA PRO A 62 13.69 9.29 0.52
C PRO A 62 14.00 7.79 0.58
N ALA A 63 14.48 7.28 1.73
CA ALA A 63 14.77 5.86 1.89
C ALA A 63 13.49 5.01 1.88
N SER A 64 12.41 5.53 2.47
CA SER A 64 11.09 4.88 2.43
C SER A 64 10.52 4.87 1.01
N MET A 65 10.62 5.99 0.27
CA MET A 65 10.19 6.05 -1.13
C MET A 65 11.02 5.12 -2.03
N ALA A 66 12.33 5.02 -1.81
CA ALA A 66 13.18 4.09 -2.56
C ALA A 66 12.81 2.62 -2.30
N ASN A 67 12.51 2.26 -1.05
CA ASN A 67 12.06 0.92 -0.73
C ASN A 67 10.67 0.62 -1.33
N LEU A 68 9.76 1.59 -1.31
CA LEU A 68 8.45 1.49 -1.96
C LEU A 68 8.58 1.21 -3.47
N GLU A 69 9.39 2.00 -4.18
CA GLU A 69 9.62 1.79 -5.62
C GLU A 69 10.29 0.44 -5.91
N ARG A 70 11.23 0.00 -5.06
CA ARG A 70 11.84 -1.34 -5.16
C ARG A 70 10.79 -2.45 -5.04
N ILE A 71 9.85 -2.33 -4.11
CA ILE A 71 8.78 -3.34 -3.91
C ILE A 71 7.79 -3.31 -5.08
N LYS A 72 7.41 -2.12 -5.55
CA LYS A 72 6.52 -1.93 -6.71
C LYS A 72 7.07 -2.57 -7.99
N ALA A 73 8.39 -2.60 -8.15
CA ALA A 73 9.05 -3.20 -9.32
C ALA A 73 9.20 -4.74 -9.25
N ALA A 74 8.82 -5.39 -8.15
CA ALA A 74 9.09 -6.82 -7.85
C ALA A 74 7.85 -7.71 -7.88
#